data_AF-E4XY38-F1
#
_entry.id   AF-E4XY38-F1
#
_cell.length_a   1.000
_cell.length_b   1.000
_cell.length_c   1.000
_cell.angle_alpha   90.00
_cell.angle_beta   90.00
_cell.angle_gamma   90.00
#
_symmetry.space_group_name_H-M   'P 1'
#
loop_
_entity.id
_entity.type
_entity.pdbx_description
1 polymer ?
#
loop_
_entity_poly.entity_id
_entity_poly.type
_entity_poly.pdbx_seq_one_letter_code
_entity_poly.pdbx_strand_id
1 'polypeptide(L)'
;MKTKRTPKKAWEVFPGKNTFYCDGRFLTANDKTVLCITSTLITMTTALFIFNDYRATLKDQAYGIYMLACSLLLYSFVMLMLFRTSFCDPGIIPRASSSQSAQVERQLIDADVRKNGYSGYKPPPRVQEIEINGVTMKQKYCFTCKIFRPPRSSHCSICDNCVDRFDHHCPWVGNCIGRRNYRYFYLFLASLSCLCLLIFSCSLMNLLILSKEKHNGEILAALQESWPSAFEIFVSFFSIW
;
A
#
# COMPACT_ATOMS: atom_id res chain seq x y z
N MET A 1 -22.19 16.67 41.12
CA MET A 1 -22.13 17.12 39.72
C MET A 1 -21.62 15.97 38.86
N LYS A 2 -22.48 15.23 38.14
CA LYS A 2 -22.06 14.10 37.30
C LYS A 2 -21.47 14.66 36.00
N THR A 3 -20.16 14.53 35.80
CA THR A 3 -19.51 14.87 34.53
C THR A 3 -20.08 13.97 33.43
N LYS A 4 -20.78 14.56 32.44
CA LYS A 4 -21.23 13.83 31.26
C LYS A 4 -19.99 13.33 30.52
N ARG A 5 -19.69 12.04 30.61
CA ARG A 5 -18.66 11.41 29.77
C ARG A 5 -19.11 11.52 28.32
N THR A 6 -18.37 12.27 27.52
CA THR A 6 -18.53 12.27 26.08
C THR A 6 -18.26 10.86 25.54
N PRO A 7 -19.10 10.34 24.63
CA PRO A 7 -18.86 9.04 24.01
C PRO A 7 -17.57 9.12 23.18
N LYS A 8 -16.62 8.23 23.45
CA LYS A 8 -15.36 8.16 22.69
C LYS A 8 -15.62 7.69 21.26
N LYS A 9 -14.99 8.34 20.28
CA LYS A 9 -15.12 7.96 18.87
C LYS A 9 -14.37 6.66 18.59
N ALA A 10 -14.84 5.86 17.63
CA ALA A 10 -14.28 4.54 17.35
C ALA A 10 -12.77 4.55 17.00
N TRP A 11 -12.30 5.57 16.28
CA TRP A 11 -10.88 5.71 15.91
C TRP A 11 -9.98 6.12 17.09
N GLU A 12 -10.52 6.75 18.14
CA GLU A 12 -9.76 7.15 19.35
C GLU A 12 -9.45 5.96 20.26
N VAL A 13 -10.29 4.91 20.19
CA VAL A 13 -10.16 3.69 20.99
C VAL A 13 -9.82 2.48 20.13
N PHE A 14 -9.33 2.72 18.92
CA PHE A 14 -9.03 1.65 17.97
C PHE A 14 -7.86 0.79 18.48
N PRO A 15 -8.03 -0.53 18.64
CA PRO A 15 -7.07 -1.37 19.37
C PRO A 15 -5.82 -1.78 18.58
N GLY A 16 -5.53 -1.17 17.42
CA GLY A 16 -4.39 -1.50 16.56
C GLY A 16 -3.32 -0.39 16.48
N LYS A 17 -2.27 -0.61 15.68
CA LYS A 17 -1.13 0.32 15.54
C LYS A 17 -1.30 1.32 14.38
N ASN A 18 -2.50 1.42 13.80
CA ASN A 18 -2.76 2.35 12.70
C ASN A 18 -2.85 3.80 13.19
N THR A 19 -2.41 4.73 12.36
CA THR A 19 -2.62 6.17 12.57
C THR A 19 -3.86 6.61 11.79
N PHE A 20 -4.69 7.45 12.42
CA PHE A 20 -5.91 8.00 11.83
C PHE A 20 -5.77 9.50 11.60
N TYR A 21 -6.34 10.01 10.50
CA TYR A 21 -6.39 11.44 10.18
C TYR A 21 -7.83 11.87 9.83
N CYS A 22 -8.07 13.19 9.91
CA CYS A 22 -9.35 13.82 9.55
C CYS A 22 -10.55 13.14 10.23
N ASP A 23 -10.55 13.07 11.56
CA ASP A 23 -11.60 12.40 12.36
C ASP A 23 -11.81 10.92 12.01
N GLY A 24 -10.76 10.22 11.59
CA GLY A 24 -10.80 8.80 11.25
C GLY A 24 -11.21 8.50 9.81
N ARG A 25 -11.28 9.51 8.93
CA ARG A 25 -11.55 9.33 7.49
C ARG A 25 -10.40 8.69 6.73
N PHE A 26 -9.17 8.90 7.21
CA PHE A 26 -7.97 8.32 6.62
C PHE A 26 -7.27 7.42 7.64
N LEU A 27 -6.72 6.31 7.16
CA LEU A 27 -6.04 5.30 7.95
C LEU A 27 -4.75 4.89 7.25
N THR A 28 -3.64 4.83 7.96
CA THR A 28 -2.35 4.35 7.45
C THR A 28 -1.58 3.61 8.53
N ALA A 29 -0.43 3.01 8.21
CA ALA A 29 0.43 2.39 9.20
C ALA A 29 1.14 3.45 10.08
N ASN A 30 1.73 3.01 11.19
CA ASN A 30 2.40 3.94 12.09
C ASN A 30 3.63 4.59 11.43
N ASP A 31 4.47 3.76 10.80
CA ASP A 31 5.66 4.22 10.08
C ASP A 31 5.28 4.69 8.66
N LYS A 32 5.61 5.94 8.37
CA LYS A 32 5.32 6.64 7.11
C LYS A 32 6.60 7.02 6.36
N THR A 33 7.77 6.66 6.89
CA THR A 33 9.07 7.10 6.37
C THR A 33 9.26 6.69 4.92
N VAL A 34 9.01 5.40 4.63
CA VAL A 34 9.18 4.86 3.27
C VAL A 34 8.12 5.40 2.31
N LEU A 35 6.90 5.69 2.77
CA LEU A 35 5.88 6.37 1.98
C LEU A 35 6.31 7.80 1.60
N CYS A 36 6.92 8.53 2.53
CA CYS A 36 7.48 9.86 2.23
C CYS A 36 8.61 9.76 1.20
N ILE A 37 9.53 8.78 1.34
CA ILE A 37 10.60 8.54 0.37
C ILE A 37 10.01 8.24 -1.01
N THR A 38 9.01 7.36 -1.09
CA THR A 38 8.34 7.00 -2.35
C THR A 38 7.71 8.21 -3.03
N SER A 39 6.96 9.01 -2.26
CA SER A 39 6.28 10.21 -2.75
C SER A 39 7.28 11.27 -3.25
N THR A 40 8.38 11.45 -2.51
CA THR A 40 9.48 12.35 -2.90
C THR A 40 10.18 11.85 -4.15
N LEU A 41 10.50 10.56 -4.26
CA LEU A 41 11.19 9.99 -5.41
C LEU A 41 10.37 10.14 -6.69
N ILE A 42 9.07 9.82 -6.65
CA ILE A 42 8.17 9.98 -7.80
C ILE A 42 8.08 11.45 -8.21
N THR A 43 7.88 12.35 -7.24
CA THR A 43 7.75 13.79 -7.50
C THR A 43 9.04 14.41 -8.03
N MET A 44 10.18 14.08 -7.43
CA MET A 44 11.49 14.57 -7.84
C MET A 44 11.85 14.08 -9.25
N THR A 45 11.66 12.80 -9.54
CA THR A 45 11.95 12.22 -10.87
C THR A 45 11.06 12.87 -11.94
N THR A 46 9.77 13.05 -11.65
CA THR A 46 8.84 13.71 -12.58
C THR A 46 9.20 15.19 -12.77
N ALA A 47 9.60 15.89 -11.71
CA ALA A 47 10.02 17.29 -11.79
C ALA A 47 11.30 17.44 -12.62
N LEU A 48 12.32 16.62 -12.35
CA LEU A 48 13.57 16.62 -13.12
C LEU A 48 13.29 16.39 -14.62
N PHE A 49 12.42 15.45 -14.95
CA PHE A 49 12.01 15.17 -16.32
C PHE A 49 11.37 16.41 -16.98
N ILE A 50 10.44 17.07 -16.28
CA ILE A 50 9.75 18.27 -16.80
C ILE A 50 10.70 19.48 -16.94
N PHE A 51 11.71 19.63 -16.07
CA PHE A 51 12.60 20.79 -16.14
C PHE A 51 13.78 20.59 -17.09
N ASN A 52 14.28 19.35 -17.24
CA ASN A 52 15.51 19.07 -17.99
C ASN A 52 15.21 18.46 -19.37
N ASP A 53 14.40 17.40 -19.43
CA ASP A 53 14.19 16.63 -20.66
C ASP A 53 13.07 17.21 -21.55
N TYR A 54 12.17 18.00 -20.95
CA TYR A 54 11.14 18.74 -21.68
C TYR A 54 11.71 19.69 -22.74
N ARG A 55 12.87 20.32 -22.46
CA ARG A 55 13.49 21.31 -23.36
C ARG A 55 14.05 20.70 -24.64
N ALA A 56 14.56 19.47 -24.58
CA ALA A 56 15.13 18.76 -25.72
C ALA A 56 14.07 18.16 -26.66
N THR A 57 12.90 17.85 -26.12
CA THR A 57 11.78 17.21 -26.83
C THR A 57 10.98 18.22 -27.70
N LEU A 58 11.27 19.52 -27.57
CA LEU A 58 10.54 20.65 -28.15
C LEU A 58 11.04 21.14 -29.52
N LYS A 59 11.73 20.32 -30.33
CA LYS A 59 11.97 20.70 -31.74
C LYS A 59 10.62 20.96 -32.47
N ASP A 60 9.53 20.33 -31.99
CA ASP A 60 8.14 20.68 -32.31
C ASP A 60 7.40 21.14 -31.03
N GLN A 61 6.88 22.38 -31.05
CA GLN A 61 6.17 22.97 -29.90
C GLN A 61 4.88 22.22 -29.53
N ALA A 62 4.17 21.64 -30.50
CA ALA A 62 2.92 20.93 -30.24
C ALA A 62 3.20 19.60 -29.52
N TYR A 63 4.20 18.85 -29.98
CA TYR A 63 4.58 17.56 -29.39
C TYR A 63 5.02 17.71 -27.92
N GLY A 64 5.81 18.74 -27.61
CA GLY A 64 6.19 18.98 -26.22
C GLY A 64 5.00 19.29 -25.32
N ILE A 65 4.05 20.15 -25.76
CA ILE A 65 2.85 20.46 -24.96
C ILE A 65 2.05 19.19 -24.65
N TYR A 66 1.84 18.31 -25.63
CA TYR A 66 1.14 17.04 -25.41
C TYR A 66 1.89 16.14 -24.42
N MET A 67 3.22 16.02 -24.57
CA MET A 67 4.04 15.23 -23.65
C MET A 67 3.98 15.73 -22.22
N LEU A 68 4.04 17.05 -22.00
CA LEU A 68 3.90 17.65 -20.67
C LEU A 68 2.52 17.38 -20.08
N ALA A 69 1.46 17.60 -20.86
CA ALA A 69 0.09 17.36 -20.41
C ALA A 69 -0.14 15.90 -20.02
N CYS A 70 0.32 14.96 -20.86
CA CYS A 70 0.26 13.52 -20.59
C CYS A 70 1.04 13.15 -19.31
N SER A 71 2.23 13.71 -19.13
CA SER A 71 3.09 13.42 -17.97
C SER A 71 2.48 13.94 -16.66
N LEU A 72 1.94 15.16 -16.67
CA LEU A 72 1.27 15.74 -15.51
C LEU A 72 -0.03 15.00 -15.16
N LEU A 73 -0.81 14.60 -16.16
CA LEU A 73 -2.02 13.81 -15.97
C LEU A 73 -1.68 12.45 -15.33
N LEU A 74 -0.68 11.77 -15.89
CA LEU A 74 -0.25 10.47 -15.41
C LEU A 74 0.36 10.54 -14.01
N TYR A 75 1.21 11.53 -13.73
CA TYR A 75 1.73 11.81 -12.38
C TYR A 75 0.60 12.05 -11.38
N SER A 76 -0.38 12.88 -11.73
CA SER A 76 -1.53 13.17 -10.86
C SER A 76 -2.32 11.89 -10.55
N PHE A 77 -2.52 11.04 -11.55
CA PHE A 77 -3.18 9.76 -11.38
C PHE A 77 -2.37 8.78 -10.50
N VAL A 78 -1.05 8.69 -10.70
CA VAL A 78 -0.13 7.88 -9.87
C VAL A 78 -0.21 8.32 -8.41
N MET A 79 -0.07 9.62 -8.13
CA MET A 79 -0.12 10.15 -6.77
C MET A 79 -1.49 9.92 -6.13
N LEU A 80 -2.58 10.07 -6.89
CA LEU A 80 -3.94 9.76 -6.42
C LEU A 80 -4.08 8.28 -6.05
N MET A 81 -3.60 7.35 -6.88
CA MET A 81 -3.68 5.92 -6.60
C MET A 81 -2.77 5.50 -5.44
N LEU A 82 -1.57 6.08 -5.33
CA LEU A 82 -0.67 5.90 -4.19
C LEU A 82 -1.38 6.28 -2.89
N PHE A 83 -1.87 7.51 -2.80
CA PHE A 83 -2.53 8.01 -1.58
C PHE A 83 -3.85 7.29 -1.27
N ARG A 84 -4.63 6.90 -2.29
CA ARG A 84 -5.78 6.02 -2.09
C ARG A 84 -5.37 4.69 -1.46
N THR A 85 -4.26 4.11 -1.90
CA THR A 85 -3.77 2.85 -1.34
C THR A 85 -3.26 3.03 0.10
N SER A 86 -2.50 4.11 0.33
CA SER A 86 -1.85 4.44 1.60
C SER A 86 -2.81 4.82 2.72
N PHE A 87 -3.89 5.53 2.39
CA PHE A 87 -4.78 6.14 3.38
C PHE A 87 -6.17 5.49 3.47
N CYS A 88 -6.44 4.43 2.70
CA CYS A 88 -7.67 3.65 2.81
C CYS A 88 -7.53 2.50 3.80
N ASP A 89 -8.65 2.16 4.46
CA ASP A 89 -8.77 0.89 5.19
C ASP A 89 -8.54 -0.29 4.22
N PRO A 90 -7.54 -1.17 4.47
CA PRO A 90 -7.26 -2.32 3.61
C PRO A 90 -8.31 -3.42 3.71
N GLY A 91 -9.24 -3.32 4.66
CA GLY A 91 -10.21 -4.37 5.01
C GLY A 91 -9.94 -4.94 6.40
N ILE A 92 -9.68 -4.07 7.37
CA ILE A 92 -9.45 -4.48 8.75
C ILE A 92 -10.71 -5.17 9.29
N ILE A 93 -10.52 -6.35 9.86
CA ILE A 93 -11.56 -7.14 10.49
C ILE A 93 -11.66 -6.68 11.96
N PRO A 94 -12.85 -6.25 12.43
CA PRO A 94 -13.04 -5.86 13.82
C PRO A 94 -12.62 -6.97 14.79
N ARG A 95 -11.95 -6.58 15.88
CA ARG A 95 -11.64 -7.51 16.97
C ARG A 95 -12.93 -7.94 17.66
N ALA A 96 -12.95 -9.15 18.21
CA ALA A 96 -14.09 -9.60 19.01
C ALA A 96 -14.25 -8.71 20.25
N SER A 97 -15.49 -8.35 20.57
CA SER A 97 -15.80 -7.71 21.85
C SER A 97 -15.45 -8.64 23.01
N SER A 98 -15.33 -8.09 24.22
CA SER A 98 -15.13 -8.90 25.44
C SER A 98 -16.21 -9.98 25.58
N SER A 99 -17.49 -9.63 25.35
CA SER A 99 -18.61 -10.56 25.38
C SER A 99 -18.52 -11.64 24.30
N GLN A 100 -18.18 -11.28 23.06
CA GLN A 100 -18.02 -12.24 21.97
C GLN A 100 -16.87 -13.20 22.24
N SER A 101 -15.72 -12.69 22.70
CA SER A 101 -14.58 -13.54 23.04
C SER A 101 -14.91 -14.50 24.19
N ALA A 102 -15.64 -14.03 25.21
CA ALA A 102 -16.08 -14.86 26.32
C ALA A 102 -17.13 -15.91 25.90
N GLN A 103 -18.01 -15.58 24.95
CA GLN A 103 -18.96 -16.55 24.39
C GLN A 103 -18.25 -17.64 23.60
N VAL A 104 -17.28 -17.29 22.75
CA VAL A 104 -16.47 -18.28 22.02
C VAL A 104 -15.72 -19.19 22.99
N GLU A 105 -15.12 -18.61 24.04
CA GLU A 105 -14.42 -19.38 25.08
C GLU A 105 -15.35 -20.35 25.81
N ARG A 106 -16.55 -19.90 26.22
CA ARG A 106 -17.57 -20.76 26.84
C ARG A 106 -18.00 -21.90 25.92
N GLN A 107 -18.28 -21.61 24.65
CA GLN A 107 -18.68 -22.63 23.68
C GLN A 107 -17.61 -23.70 23.49
N LEU A 108 -16.34 -23.31 23.51
CA LEU A 108 -15.21 -24.24 23.40
C LEU A 108 -15.08 -25.11 24.65
N ILE A 109 -15.25 -24.53 25.84
CA ILE A 109 -15.27 -25.27 27.11
C ILE A 109 -16.43 -26.27 27.11
N ASP A 110 -17.64 -25.83 26.80
CA ASP A 110 -18.84 -26.70 26.77
C ASP A 110 -18.67 -27.86 25.78
N ALA A 111 -18.04 -27.62 24.62
CA ALA A 111 -17.76 -28.66 23.64
C ALA A 111 -16.72 -29.67 24.16
N ASP A 112 -15.69 -29.23 24.88
CA ASP A 112 -14.68 -30.11 25.48
C ASP A 112 -15.24 -30.90 26.66
N VAL A 113 -16.06 -30.28 27.52
CA VAL A 113 -16.78 -30.98 28.60
C VAL A 113 -17.64 -32.11 28.01
N ARG A 114 -18.40 -31.83 26.95
CA ARG A 114 -19.21 -32.85 26.26
C ARG A 114 -18.37 -33.98 25.67
N LYS A 115 -17.18 -33.68 25.14
CA LYS A 115 -16.35 -34.65 24.42
C LYS A 115 -15.42 -35.46 25.33
N ASN A 116 -14.85 -34.82 26.34
CA ASN A 116 -13.73 -35.32 27.15
C ASN A 116 -14.04 -35.31 28.67
N GLY A 117 -15.18 -34.77 29.12
CA GLY A 117 -15.56 -34.73 30.54
C GLY A 117 -14.71 -33.81 31.42
N TYR A 118 -13.88 -32.96 30.84
CA TYR A 118 -12.95 -32.09 31.56
C TYR A 118 -13.50 -30.66 31.71
N SER A 119 -13.49 -30.12 32.93
CA SER A 119 -14.08 -28.80 33.26
C SER A 119 -13.04 -27.67 33.46
N GLY A 120 -11.80 -27.84 32.98
CA GLY A 120 -10.75 -26.83 33.14
C GLY A 120 -10.68 -25.81 31.99
N TYR A 121 -10.11 -24.64 32.26
CA TYR A 121 -9.82 -23.64 31.23
C TYR A 121 -8.76 -24.17 30.25
N LYS A 122 -9.08 -24.11 28.96
CA LYS A 122 -8.16 -24.45 27.87
C LYS A 122 -8.17 -23.30 26.86
N PRO A 123 -7.01 -22.83 26.39
CA PRO A 123 -6.97 -21.77 25.40
C PRO A 123 -7.69 -22.22 24.11
N PRO A 124 -8.27 -21.28 23.34
CA PRO A 124 -8.97 -21.62 22.10
C PRO A 124 -8.11 -22.46 21.15
N PRO A 125 -8.72 -23.43 20.44
CA PRO A 125 -7.97 -24.26 19.50
C PRO A 125 -7.39 -23.37 18.41
N ARG A 126 -6.13 -23.66 18.03
CA ARG A 126 -5.44 -22.87 17.00
C ARG A 126 -6.12 -22.96 15.65
N VAL A 127 -6.87 -24.04 15.40
CA VAL A 127 -7.57 -24.32 14.15
C VAL A 127 -8.95 -24.88 14.46
N GLN A 128 -9.97 -24.42 13.72
CA GLN A 128 -11.28 -25.04 13.65
C GLN A 128 -11.65 -25.36 12.20
N GLU A 129 -12.45 -26.39 11.99
CA GLU A 129 -12.99 -26.75 10.69
C GLU A 129 -14.42 -26.25 10.57
N ILE A 130 -14.72 -25.57 9.46
CA ILE A 130 -16.07 -25.10 9.14
C ILE A 130 -16.44 -25.58 7.75
N GLU A 131 -17.71 -25.88 7.54
CA GLU A 131 -18.24 -26.24 6.23
C GLU A 131 -18.89 -25.00 5.60
N ILE A 132 -18.42 -24.61 4.41
CA ILE A 132 -19.02 -23.52 3.64
C ILE A 132 -19.37 -24.08 2.28
N ASN A 133 -20.66 -24.13 1.94
CA ASN A 133 -21.18 -24.65 0.68
C ASN A 133 -20.68 -26.08 0.36
N GLY A 134 -20.69 -26.99 1.35
CA GLY A 134 -20.23 -28.37 1.16
C GLY A 134 -18.70 -28.55 1.18
N VAL A 135 -17.92 -27.47 1.36
CA VAL A 135 -16.46 -27.52 1.39
C VAL A 135 -15.95 -27.24 2.80
N THR A 136 -15.26 -28.22 3.38
CA THR A 136 -14.59 -28.07 4.68
C THR A 136 -13.36 -27.18 4.56
N MET A 137 -13.34 -26.06 5.30
CA MET A 137 -12.24 -25.12 5.37
C MET A 137 -11.72 -24.98 6.80
N LYS A 138 -10.39 -24.85 6.92
CA LYS A 138 -9.70 -24.65 8.20
C LYS A 138 -9.56 -23.16 8.50
N GLN A 139 -10.16 -22.70 9.60
CA GLN A 139 -9.95 -21.34 10.13
C GLN A 139 -8.92 -21.37 11.24
N LYS A 140 -8.00 -20.41 11.23
CA LYS A 140 -6.99 -20.27 12.29
C LYS A 140 -7.42 -19.18 13.28
N TYR A 141 -7.31 -19.46 14.57
CA TYR A 141 -7.57 -18.46 15.60
C TYR A 141 -6.48 -17.37 15.60
N CYS A 142 -6.87 -16.12 15.86
CA CYS A 142 -5.97 -15.01 16.13
C CYS A 142 -6.13 -14.59 17.59
N PHE A 143 -5.10 -14.82 18.39
CA PHE A 143 -5.12 -14.51 19.82
C PHE A 143 -5.16 -13.00 20.11
N THR A 144 -4.56 -12.18 19.24
CA THR A 144 -4.55 -10.72 19.39
C THR A 144 -5.92 -10.10 19.10
N CYS A 145 -6.57 -10.50 18.01
CA CYS A 145 -7.89 -10.00 17.62
C CYS A 145 -9.05 -10.78 18.24
N LYS A 146 -8.76 -11.91 18.90
CA LYS A 146 -9.72 -12.85 19.51
C LYS A 146 -10.82 -13.34 18.56
N ILE A 147 -10.44 -13.65 17.33
CA ILE A 147 -11.35 -14.13 16.28
C ILE A 147 -10.80 -15.38 15.61
N PHE A 148 -11.69 -16.26 15.16
CA PHE A 148 -11.35 -17.20 14.09
C PHE A 148 -11.31 -16.44 12.77
N ARG A 149 -10.14 -16.44 12.15
CA ARG A 149 -9.89 -15.67 10.93
C ARG A 149 -10.79 -16.18 9.80
N PRO A 150 -11.58 -15.30 9.15
CA PRO A 150 -12.25 -15.62 7.89
C PRO A 150 -11.27 -16.21 6.86
N PRO A 151 -11.74 -17.03 5.91
CA PRO A 151 -10.89 -17.55 4.84
C PRO A 151 -10.12 -16.44 4.13
N ARG A 152 -8.85 -16.69 3.82
CA ARG A 152 -7.92 -15.74 3.18
C ARG A 152 -7.57 -14.48 4.00
N SER A 153 -7.95 -14.41 5.28
CA SER A 153 -7.50 -13.32 6.16
C SER A 153 -6.27 -13.71 6.98
N SER A 154 -5.42 -12.74 7.25
CA SER A 154 -4.20 -12.90 8.06
C SER A 154 -4.01 -11.73 8.99
N HIS A 155 -3.31 -11.98 10.11
CA HIS A 155 -2.93 -10.94 11.06
C HIS A 155 -1.60 -10.32 10.63
N CYS A 156 -1.57 -9.01 10.42
CA CYS A 156 -0.35 -8.25 10.23
C CYS A 156 0.15 -7.75 11.59
N SER A 157 1.33 -8.20 12.04
CA SER A 157 1.94 -7.78 13.31
C SER A 157 2.42 -6.32 13.31
N ILE A 158 2.68 -5.76 12.13
CA ILE A 158 3.12 -4.37 11.96
C ILE A 158 1.96 -3.41 12.23
N CYS A 159 0.82 -3.60 11.55
CA CYS A 159 -0.39 -2.80 11.77
C CYS A 159 -1.20 -3.26 13.00
N ASP A 160 -0.87 -4.44 13.54
CA ASP A 160 -1.57 -5.10 14.64
C ASP A 160 -3.08 -5.31 14.36
N ASN A 161 -3.40 -5.85 13.19
CA ASN A 161 -4.78 -6.07 12.76
C ASN A 161 -4.91 -7.31 11.88
N CYS A 162 -6.05 -8.00 11.98
CA CYS A 162 -6.46 -8.96 10.95
C CYS A 162 -7.00 -8.19 9.75
N VAL A 163 -6.55 -8.54 8.54
CA VAL A 163 -6.97 -7.92 7.29
C VAL A 163 -7.63 -8.98 6.40
N ASP A 164 -8.80 -8.64 5.84
CA ASP A 164 -9.52 -9.49 4.91
C ASP A 164 -8.83 -9.55 3.54
N ARG A 165 -8.76 -10.75 2.96
CA ARG A 165 -7.94 -11.09 1.78
C ARG A 165 -6.56 -10.43 1.85
N PHE A 166 -5.90 -10.57 3.00
CA PHE A 166 -4.57 -10.01 3.23
C PHE A 166 -3.60 -10.55 2.19
N ASP A 167 -2.91 -9.63 1.53
CA ASP A 167 -1.83 -9.93 0.61
C ASP A 167 -0.48 -9.75 1.33
N HIS A 168 -0.13 -8.50 1.64
CA HIS A 168 1.10 -8.17 2.37
C HIS A 168 1.01 -6.83 3.08
N HIS A 169 2.01 -6.53 3.91
CA HIS A 169 2.26 -5.18 4.38
C HIS A 169 3.29 -4.52 3.47
N CYS A 170 2.95 -3.39 2.86
CA CYS A 170 3.82 -2.71 1.91
C CYS A 170 4.40 -1.43 2.54
N PRO A 171 5.71 -1.38 2.81
CA PRO A 171 6.34 -0.18 3.35
C PRO A 171 6.24 1.01 2.40
N TRP A 172 6.35 0.78 1.09
CA TRP A 172 6.32 1.82 0.05
C TRP A 172 5.02 2.61 0.01
N VAL A 173 3.90 1.95 0.31
CA VAL A 173 2.60 2.63 0.44
C VAL A 173 2.25 2.94 1.90
N GLY A 174 3.07 2.53 2.86
CA GLY A 174 2.83 2.73 4.29
C GLY A 174 1.54 2.07 4.80
N ASN A 175 1.11 0.93 4.24
CA ASN A 175 -0.15 0.29 4.63
C ASN A 175 -0.18 -1.22 4.30
N CYS A 176 -1.12 -1.95 4.89
CA CYS A 176 -1.43 -3.30 4.40
C CYS A 176 -2.12 -3.22 3.04
N ILE A 177 -1.90 -4.24 2.21
CA ILE A 177 -2.65 -4.49 0.99
C ILE A 177 -3.64 -5.63 1.27
N GLY A 178 -4.92 -5.35 1.05
CA GLY A 178 -6.01 -6.27 1.33
C GLY A 178 -7.23 -6.00 0.46
N ARG A 179 -8.36 -6.65 0.78
CA ARG A 179 -9.57 -6.63 -0.07
C ARG A 179 -9.99 -5.25 -0.53
N ARG A 180 -9.95 -4.23 0.34
CA ARG A 180 -10.57 -2.92 0.08
C ARG A 180 -9.68 -1.93 -0.68
N ASN A 181 -8.36 -2.11 -0.64
CA ASN A 181 -7.41 -1.23 -1.34
C ASN A 181 -6.63 -1.91 -2.47
N TYR A 182 -6.77 -3.24 -2.67
CA TYR A 182 -6.07 -3.99 -3.72
C TYR A 182 -6.20 -3.37 -5.12
N ARG A 183 -7.40 -2.90 -5.50
CA ARG A 183 -7.62 -2.25 -6.81
C ARG A 183 -6.80 -0.97 -6.99
N TYR A 184 -6.64 -0.17 -5.94
CA TYR A 184 -5.87 1.07 -5.99
C TYR A 184 -4.39 0.77 -6.04
N PHE A 185 -3.94 -0.26 -5.30
CA PHE A 185 -2.56 -0.73 -5.36
C PHE A 185 -2.20 -1.21 -6.76
N TYR A 186 -3.06 -2.02 -7.39
CA TYR A 186 -2.84 -2.46 -8.77
C TYR A 186 -2.80 -1.30 -9.77
N LEU A 187 -3.75 -0.36 -9.69
CA LEU A 187 -3.76 0.83 -10.56
C LEU A 187 -2.55 1.72 -10.31
N PHE A 188 -2.08 1.85 -9.07
CA PHE A 188 -0.85 2.53 -8.72
C PHE A 188 0.35 1.88 -9.41
N LEU A 189 0.53 0.56 -9.29
CA LEU A 189 1.64 -0.14 -9.96
C LEU A 189 1.58 0.02 -11.47
N ALA A 190 0.42 -0.23 -12.10
CA ALA A 190 0.27 -0.13 -13.54
C ALA A 190 0.56 1.30 -14.06
N SER A 191 0.00 2.32 -13.41
CA SER A 191 0.23 3.71 -13.81
C SER A 191 1.65 4.19 -13.50
N LEU A 192 2.26 3.74 -12.41
CA LEU A 192 3.66 4.02 -12.09
C LEU A 192 4.59 3.40 -13.15
N SER A 193 4.35 2.16 -13.55
CA SER A 193 5.10 1.53 -14.64
C SER A 193 4.97 2.31 -15.95
N CYS A 194 3.76 2.76 -16.31
CA CYS A 194 3.58 3.63 -17.47
C CYS A 194 4.35 4.94 -17.35
N LEU A 195 4.36 5.57 -16.18
CA LEU A 195 5.09 6.83 -15.94
C LEU A 195 6.60 6.61 -16.06
N CYS A 196 7.14 5.56 -15.44
CA CYS A 196 8.54 5.19 -15.52
C CYS A 196 8.96 4.87 -16.96
N LEU A 197 8.13 4.15 -17.72
CA LEU A 197 8.43 3.85 -19.14
C LEU A 197 8.44 5.12 -20.00
N LEU A 198 7.52 6.05 -19.75
CA LEU A 198 7.48 7.34 -20.45
C LEU A 198 8.75 8.15 -20.16
N ILE A 199 9.09 8.32 -18.88
CA ILE A 199 10.28 9.07 -18.45
C ILE A 199 11.54 8.40 -19.00
N PHE A 200 11.72 7.09 -18.75
CA PHE A 200 12.87 6.32 -19.25
C PHE A 200 13.08 6.50 -20.76
N SER A 201 12.01 6.38 -21.55
CA SER A 201 12.09 6.48 -23.00
C SER A 201 12.47 7.89 -23.45
N CYS A 202 11.93 8.92 -22.83
CA CYS A 202 12.24 10.31 -23.17
C CYS A 202 13.65 10.71 -22.72
N SER A 203 14.07 10.33 -21.51
CA SER A 203 15.42 10.59 -20.99
C SER A 203 16.49 9.87 -21.81
N LEU A 204 16.21 8.62 -22.23
CA LEU A 204 17.11 7.90 -23.13
C LEU A 204 17.21 8.58 -24.50
N MET A 205 16.08 9.01 -25.06
CA MET A 205 16.08 9.75 -26.33
C MET A 205 16.85 11.07 -26.21
N ASN A 206 16.67 11.83 -25.13
CA ASN A 206 17.43 13.05 -24.87
C ASN A 206 18.94 12.77 -24.84
N LEU A 207 19.36 11.75 -24.08
CA LEU A 207 20.76 11.36 -23.97
C LEU A 207 21.37 10.94 -25.32
N LEU A 208 20.63 10.18 -26.13
CA LEU A 208 21.06 9.75 -27.46
C LEU A 208 21.19 10.93 -28.43
N ILE A 209 20.24 11.88 -28.40
CA ILE A 209 20.30 13.11 -29.21
C ILE A 209 21.51 13.95 -28.79
N LEU A 210 21.71 14.17 -27.48
CA LEU A 210 22.84 14.95 -26.97
C LEU A 210 24.18 14.31 -27.34
N SER A 211 24.29 12.99 -27.22
CA SER A 211 25.49 12.24 -27.63
C SER A 211 25.78 12.43 -29.12
N LYS A 212 24.79 12.27 -29.99
CA LYS A 212 24.97 12.37 -31.44
C LYS A 212 25.22 13.79 -31.93
N GLU A 213 24.46 14.78 -31.44
CA GLU A 213 24.49 16.15 -31.95
C GLU A 213 25.63 16.98 -31.36
N LYS A 214 26.01 16.74 -30.10
CA LYS A 214 26.98 17.58 -29.38
C LYS A 214 28.32 16.89 -29.12
N HIS A 215 28.31 15.58 -28.92
CA HIS A 215 29.48 14.81 -28.49
C HIS A 215 29.93 13.75 -29.52
N ASN A 216 29.52 13.88 -30.80
CA ASN A 216 29.92 12.99 -31.90
C ASN A 216 29.75 11.48 -31.62
N GLY A 217 28.76 11.11 -30.81
CA GLY A 217 28.47 9.73 -30.41
C GLY A 217 29.10 9.27 -29.09
N GLU A 218 29.83 10.14 -28.38
CA GLU A 218 30.34 9.81 -27.04
C GLU A 218 29.24 9.89 -25.98
N ILE A 219 28.82 8.74 -25.45
CA ILE A 219 27.74 8.65 -24.45
C ILE A 219 28.20 9.16 -23.08
N LEU A 220 29.46 8.93 -22.70
CA LEU A 220 29.97 9.32 -21.39
C LEU A 220 29.96 10.85 -21.22
N ALA A 221 30.34 11.59 -22.26
CA ALA A 221 30.29 13.04 -22.27
C ALA A 221 28.84 13.56 -22.19
N ALA A 222 27.90 12.92 -22.89
CA ALA A 222 26.48 13.24 -22.80
C ALA A 222 25.88 12.97 -21.41
N LEU A 223 26.30 11.88 -20.74
CA LEU A 223 25.89 11.55 -19.36
C LEU A 223 26.42 12.57 -18.35
N GLN A 224 27.67 13.02 -18.52
CA GLN A 224 28.27 14.04 -17.65
C GLN A 224 27.55 15.39 -17.80
N GLU A 225 27.11 15.72 -19.01
CA GLU A 225 26.35 16.94 -19.27
C GLU A 225 24.90 16.85 -18.79
N SER A 226 24.19 15.75 -19.09
CA SER A 226 22.80 15.52 -18.67
C SER A 226 22.72 14.48 -17.56
N TRP A 227 23.32 14.79 -16.42
CA TRP A 227 23.19 13.96 -15.22
C TRP A 227 21.72 13.70 -14.79
N PRO A 228 20.74 14.62 -15.00
CA PRO A 228 19.35 14.34 -14.65
C PRO A 228 18.77 13.19 -15.47
N SER A 229 19.01 13.15 -16.79
CA SER A 229 18.54 12.05 -17.64
C SER A 229 19.17 10.72 -17.21
N ALA A 230 20.45 10.72 -16.80
CA ALA A 230 21.11 9.53 -16.26
C ALA A 230 20.44 9.04 -14.97
N PHE A 231 20.13 9.96 -14.05
CA PHE A 231 19.44 9.67 -12.80
C PHE A 231 18.02 9.12 -13.05
N GLU A 232 17.27 9.74 -13.97
CA GLU A 232 15.91 9.32 -14.34
C GLU A 232 15.87 7.94 -14.98
N ILE A 233 16.82 7.64 -15.87
CA ILE A 233 17.01 6.30 -16.46
C ILE A 233 17.26 5.27 -15.36
N PHE A 234 18.19 5.57 -14.44
CA PHE A 234 18.52 4.68 -13.33
C PHE A 234 17.30 4.41 -12.45
N VAL A 235 16.63 5.47 -11.97
CA VAL A 235 15.45 5.32 -11.10
C VAL A 235 14.33 4.58 -11.82
N SER A 236 14.05 4.90 -13.08
CA SER A 236 12.96 4.27 -13.84
C SER A 236 13.25 2.79 -14.12
N PHE A 237 14.51 2.42 -14.40
CA PHE A 237 14.91 1.03 -14.60
C PHE A 237 14.65 0.17 -13.36
N PHE A 238 15.15 0.60 -12.19
CA PHE A 238 14.97 -0.12 -10.92
C PHE A 238 13.56 0.02 -10.31
N SER A 239 12.71 0.89 -10.87
CA SER A 239 11.30 0.98 -10.46
C SER A 239 10.40 0.03 -11.26
N ILE A 240 10.83 -0.40 -12.45
CA ILE A 240 10.11 -1.35 -13.31
C ILE A 240 10.54 -2.80 -13.03
N TRP A 241 11.83 -3.01 -12.77
CA TRP A 241 12.46 -4.33 -12.53
C TRP A 241 12.77 -4.55 -11.06
#